data_AF-A0A3P9IKJ9-F1
#
_entry.id   AF-A0A3P9IKJ9-F1
#
_cell.length_a   1.000
_cell.length_b   1.000
_cell.length_c   1.000
_cell.angle_alpha   90.00
_cell.angle_beta   90.00
_cell.angle_gamma   90.00
#
_symmetry.space_group_name_H-M   'P 1'
#
loop_
_entity.id
_entity.type
_entity.pdbx_description
1 polymer ?
#
loop_
_entity_poly.entity_id
_entity_poly.type
_entity_poly.pdbx_seq_one_letter_code
_entity_poly.pdbx_strand_id
1 'polypeptide(L)'
;MIPNGRNIKQKVKNILVHLTKPSDFLTHRVDQKKGLQTQAALNMLTCCQAENFRADDILVAAVHPGWVRTHMGGEEAPLTTEDSVLGIIRVLSTLSSKHSGRLLDWEGNSIPW
;
A
#
# COMPACT_ATOMS: atom_id res chain seq x y z
N MET A 1 33.56 20.95 -21.24
CA MET A 1 33.33 19.75 -20.40
C MET A 1 32.63 20.22 -19.13
N ILE A 2 31.32 20.01 -19.02
CA ILE A 2 30.53 20.39 -17.84
C ILE A 2 30.17 19.07 -17.12
N PRO A 3 30.35 18.94 -15.80
CA PRO A 3 30.16 17.67 -15.11
C PRO A 3 28.67 17.34 -15.02
N ASN A 4 28.28 16.20 -15.59
CA ASN A 4 26.96 15.61 -15.46
C ASN A 4 26.85 14.84 -14.13
N GLY A 5 25.68 14.96 -13.48
CA GLY A 5 25.24 14.00 -12.48
C GLY A 5 25.12 14.57 -11.05
N ARG A 6 24.34 15.63 -10.86
CA ARG A 6 23.77 15.91 -9.53
C ARG A 6 22.89 14.71 -9.16
N ASN A 7 23.32 13.95 -8.16
CA ASN A 7 22.55 12.91 -7.50
C ASN A 7 21.47 13.62 -6.66
N ILE A 8 20.34 13.94 -7.29
CA ILE A 8 19.20 14.54 -6.59
C ILE A 8 18.45 13.38 -5.95
N LYS A 9 18.56 13.23 -4.63
CA LYS A 9 17.62 12.39 -3.87
C LYS A 9 16.22 12.95 -4.17
N GLN A 10 15.48 12.28 -5.03
CA GLN A 10 14.17 12.73 -5.50
C GLN A 10 13.24 12.69 -4.29
N LYS A 11 13.04 13.86 -3.69
CA LYS A 11 12.18 14.05 -2.54
C LYS A 11 10.75 14.04 -3.08
N VAL A 12 10.12 12.87 -3.03
CA VAL A 12 8.70 12.69 -3.37
C VAL A 12 7.91 13.75 -2.62
N LYS A 13 7.19 14.61 -3.35
CA LYS A 13 6.47 15.75 -2.76
C LYS A 13 5.09 15.33 -2.26
N ASN A 14 4.45 14.39 -2.96
CA ASN A 14 3.09 13.95 -2.70
C ASN A 14 3.02 12.42 -2.69
N ILE A 15 2.32 11.85 -1.70
CA ILE A 15 2.10 10.41 -1.55
C ILE A 15 0.60 10.15 -1.54
N LEU A 16 0.14 9.27 -2.43
CA LEU A 16 -1.22 8.76 -2.45
C LEU A 16 -1.21 7.29 -2.00
N VAL A 17 -1.98 6.99 -0.95
CA VAL A 17 -2.07 5.65 -0.39
C VAL A 17 -3.51 5.16 -0.37
N HIS A 18 -3.73 3.96 -0.89
CA HIS A 18 -4.98 3.23 -0.74
C HIS A 18 -4.85 2.15 0.33
N LEU A 19 -5.81 2.09 1.26
CA LEU A 19 -5.92 0.96 2.18
C LEU A 19 -6.60 -0.20 1.43
N THR A 20 -5.87 -1.28 1.24
CA THR A 20 -6.37 -2.47 0.53
C THR A 20 -6.11 -3.75 1.31
N LYS A 21 -6.40 -4.91 0.72
CA LYS A 21 -6.23 -6.26 1.27
C LYS A 21 -5.66 -7.16 0.17
N PRO A 22 -4.77 -8.11 0.50
CA PRO A 22 -4.28 -9.09 -0.47
C PRO A 22 -5.44 -9.92 -1.00
N SER A 23 -5.38 -10.22 -2.29
CA SER A 23 -6.26 -11.18 -2.98
C SER A 23 -6.25 -12.54 -2.28
N ASP A 24 -5.07 -13.01 -1.86
CA ASP A 24 -4.85 -14.30 -1.17
C ASP A 24 -5.33 -14.34 0.28
N PHE A 25 -5.57 -13.18 0.92
CA PHE A 25 -5.99 -13.14 2.33
C PHE A 25 -7.36 -13.82 2.57
N LEU A 26 -8.12 -14.09 1.52
CA LEU A 26 -9.52 -14.49 1.60
C LEU A 26 -9.85 -15.84 0.93
N THR A 27 -8.86 -16.60 0.43
CA THR A 27 -9.10 -17.99 -0.03
C THR A 27 -9.60 -18.92 1.08
N HIS A 28 -9.37 -18.57 2.35
CA HIS A 28 -9.82 -19.33 3.51
C HIS A 28 -11.15 -18.88 4.14
N ARG A 29 -11.85 -17.85 3.63
CA ARG A 29 -13.13 -17.37 4.22
C ARG A 29 -14.23 -17.16 3.18
N VAL A 30 -15.06 -18.19 3.02
CA VAL A 30 -16.08 -18.35 1.96
C VAL A 30 -17.17 -17.26 1.93
N ASP A 31 -17.36 -16.48 3.01
CA ASP A 31 -18.45 -15.50 3.14
C ASP A 31 -18.12 -14.06 2.65
N GLN A 32 -16.85 -13.73 2.36
CA GLN A 32 -16.46 -12.34 1.99
C GLN A 32 -16.45 -12.05 0.48
N LYS A 33 -17.05 -12.90 -0.36
CA LYS A 33 -17.04 -12.75 -1.84
C LYS A 33 -17.53 -11.39 -2.35
N LYS A 34 -18.40 -10.67 -1.63
CA LYS A 34 -18.95 -9.37 -2.07
C LYS A 34 -17.94 -8.22 -2.12
N GLY A 35 -16.86 -8.25 -1.34
CA GLY A 35 -15.87 -7.15 -1.31
C GLY A 35 -14.70 -7.32 -2.29
N LEU A 36 -14.53 -8.51 -2.86
CA LEU A 36 -13.31 -8.89 -3.58
C LEU A 36 -13.14 -8.15 -4.91
N GLN A 37 -14.23 -7.96 -5.66
CA GLN A 37 -14.18 -7.28 -6.95
C GLN A 37 -13.80 -5.80 -6.81
N THR A 38 -14.33 -5.14 -5.78
CA THR A 38 -13.99 -3.74 -5.47
C THR A 38 -12.52 -3.61 -5.04
N GLN A 39 -12.02 -4.58 -4.26
CA GLN A 39 -10.61 -4.59 -3.82
C GLN A 39 -9.65 -4.79 -5.00
N ALA A 40 -9.95 -5.73 -5.89
CA ALA A 40 -9.18 -5.96 -7.11
C ALA A 40 -9.21 -4.75 -8.05
N ALA A 41 -10.36 -4.10 -8.19
CA ALA A 41 -10.49 -2.86 -8.94
C ALA A 41 -9.64 -1.72 -8.34
N LEU A 42 -9.63 -1.58 -7.00
CA LEU A 42 -8.81 -0.59 -6.29
C LEU A 42 -7.30 -0.86 -6.47
N ASN A 43 -6.90 -2.14 -6.48
CA ASN A 43 -5.53 -2.56 -6.73
C ASN A 43 -5.08 -2.17 -8.15
N MET A 44 -5.89 -2.48 -9.17
CA MET A 44 -5.61 -2.07 -10.55
C MET A 44 -5.60 -0.55 -10.72
N LEU A 45 -6.51 0.17 -10.05
CA LEU A 45 -6.53 1.62 -10.03
C LEU A 45 -5.21 2.20 -9.47
N THR A 46 -4.65 1.59 -8.43
CA THR A 46 -3.36 1.97 -7.86
C THR A 46 -2.24 1.84 -8.90
N CYS A 47 -2.21 0.74 -9.65
CA CYS A 47 -1.24 0.55 -10.73
C CYS A 47 -1.39 1.60 -11.84
N CYS A 48 -2.62 1.90 -12.28
CA CYS A 48 -2.87 2.91 -13.30
C CYS A 48 -2.47 4.32 -12.85
N GLN A 49 -2.80 4.69 -11.61
CA GLN A 49 -2.43 5.98 -11.04
C GLN A 49 -0.91 6.12 -10.87
N ALA A 50 -0.22 5.04 -10.48
CA ALA A 50 1.23 5.04 -10.34
C ALA A 50 1.93 5.35 -11.67
N GLU A 51 1.43 4.84 -12.79
CA GLU A 51 1.99 5.16 -14.11
C GLU A 51 1.62 6.58 -14.55
N ASN A 52 0.35 6.97 -14.40
CA ASN A 52 -0.13 8.28 -14.84
C ASN A 52 0.55 9.44 -14.10
N PHE A 53 0.78 9.30 -12.79
CA PHE A 53 1.39 10.36 -12.00
C PHE A 53 2.92 10.27 -11.89
N ARG A 54 3.55 9.34 -12.63
CA ARG A 54 5.00 9.18 -12.67
C ARG A 54 5.70 10.44 -13.18
N ALA A 55 5.07 11.16 -14.12
CA ALA A 55 5.59 12.42 -14.67
C ALA A 55 5.48 13.60 -13.69
N ASP A 56 4.57 13.52 -12.72
CA ASP A 56 4.28 14.57 -11.74
C ASP A 56 5.02 14.38 -10.40
N ASP A 57 5.93 13.40 -10.32
CA ASP A 57 6.67 13.04 -9.10
C ASP A 57 5.74 12.68 -7.90
N ILE A 58 4.56 12.12 -8.18
CA ILE A 58 3.64 11.63 -7.15
C ILE A 58 3.84 10.12 -6.98
N LEU A 59 4.07 9.70 -5.73
CA LEU A 59 4.16 8.29 -5.40
C LEU A 59 2.77 7.74 -5.09
N VAL A 60 2.41 6.64 -5.74
CA VAL A 60 1.16 5.94 -5.47
C VAL A 60 1.49 4.53 -4.98
N ALA A 61 1.01 4.15 -3.80
CA ALA A 61 1.20 2.81 -3.25
C ALA A 61 -0.10 2.32 -2.59
N ALA A 62 -0.25 1.01 -2.50
CA ALA A 62 -1.31 0.40 -1.71
C ALA A 62 -0.71 -0.17 -0.42
N VAL A 63 -1.41 -0.01 0.70
CA VAL A 63 -0.97 -0.53 2.00
C VAL A 63 -2.06 -1.41 2.60
N HIS A 64 -1.68 -2.62 3.01
CA HIS A 64 -2.53 -3.52 3.77
C HIS A 64 -2.31 -3.32 5.27
N PRO A 65 -3.34 -2.96 6.04
CA PRO A 65 -3.22 -2.71 7.47
C PRO A 65 -2.94 -3.97 8.31
N GLY A 66 -2.96 -5.16 7.70
CA GLY A 66 -2.93 -6.42 8.43
C GLY A 66 -4.33 -6.86 8.88
N TRP A 67 -4.38 -7.97 9.63
CA TRP A 67 -5.62 -8.43 10.25
C TRP A 67 -5.80 -7.78 11.62
N VAL A 68 -6.61 -6.72 11.67
CA VAL A 68 -6.75 -5.81 12.81
C VAL A 68 -8.01 -6.07 13.61
N ARG A 69 -7.92 -6.01 14.95
CA ARG A 69 -9.04 -6.06 15.90
C ARG A 69 -9.95 -4.85 15.75
N THR A 70 -10.92 -5.00 14.86
CA THR A 70 -11.98 -4.04 14.57
C THR A 70 -13.30 -4.80 14.45
N HIS A 71 -14.42 -4.10 14.37
CA HIS A 71 -15.72 -4.73 14.10
C HIS A 71 -15.70 -5.61 12.83
N MET A 72 -14.93 -5.23 11.80
CA MET A 72 -14.77 -6.02 10.57
C MET A 72 -13.74 -7.15 10.69
N GLY A 73 -12.76 -7.04 11.57
CA GLY A 73 -11.70 -8.03 11.75
C GLY A 73 -12.03 -9.12 12.78
N GLY A 74 -12.94 -8.83 13.71
CA GLY A 74 -13.26 -9.71 14.83
C GLY A 74 -12.22 -9.63 15.96
N GLU A 75 -12.58 -10.19 17.12
CA GLU A 75 -11.73 -10.16 18.32
C GLU A 75 -10.51 -11.09 18.22
N GLU A 76 -10.59 -12.13 17.37
CA GLU A 76 -9.50 -13.08 17.13
C GLU A 76 -8.34 -12.50 16.30
N ALA A 77 -8.49 -11.27 15.78
CA ALA A 77 -7.44 -10.65 15.01
C ALA A 77 -6.18 -10.44 15.88
N PRO A 78 -4.98 -10.78 15.40
CA PRO A 78 -3.76 -10.72 16.21
C PRO A 78 -3.30 -9.28 16.44
N LEU A 79 -3.60 -8.37 15.52
CA LEU A 79 -3.08 -7.00 15.51
C LEU A 79 -4.07 -6.02 16.17
N THR A 80 -3.57 -5.12 17.02
CA THR A 80 -4.38 -3.99 17.52
C THR A 80 -4.53 -2.91 16.46
N THR A 81 -5.52 -2.04 16.61
CA THR A 81 -5.69 -0.90 15.68
C THR A 81 -4.51 0.05 15.80
N GLU A 82 -4.01 0.26 17.01
CA GLU A 82 -2.88 1.13 17.33
C GLU A 82 -1.59 0.62 16.66
N ASP A 83 -1.28 -0.67 16.78
CA ASP A 83 -0.08 -1.26 16.18
C ASP A 83 -0.12 -1.19 14.66
N SER A 84 -1.30 -1.46 14.06
CA SER A 84 -1.52 -1.34 12.62
C SER A 84 -1.25 0.08 12.13
N VAL A 85 -1.85 1.09 12.77
CA VAL A 85 -1.69 2.50 12.38
C VAL A 85 -0.24 2.95 12.55
N LEU A 86 0.41 2.58 13.66
CA LEU A 86 1.82 2.92 13.90
C LEU A 86 2.74 2.27 12.85
N GLY A 87 2.47 1.01 12.48
CA GLY A 87 3.17 0.33 11.39
C GLY A 87 3.01 1.06 10.06
N ILE A 88 1.78 1.39 9.68
CA ILE A 88 1.50 2.14 8.45
C ILE A 88 2.22 3.48 8.44
N ILE A 89 2.20 4.25 9.54
CA ILE A 89 2.92 5.52 9.64
C ILE A 89 4.44 5.32 9.41
N ARG A 90 5.02 4.25 9.96
CA ARG A 90 6.43 3.91 9.72
C ARG A 90 6.68 3.58 8.26
N VAL A 91 5.81 2.78 7.63
CA VAL A 91 5.92 2.46 6.20
C VAL A 91 5.83 3.73 5.35
N LEU A 92 4.88 4.61 5.62
CA LEU A 92 4.75 5.89 4.92
C LEU A 92 6.03 6.73 5.00
N SER A 93 6.74 6.68 6.13
CA SER A 93 8.01 7.41 6.32
C SER A 93 9.19 6.82 5.52
N THR A 94 9.11 5.56 5.09
CA THR A 94 10.16 4.87 4.32
C THR A 94 9.87 4.80 2.82
N LEU A 95 8.68 5.24 2.40
CA LEU A 95 8.29 5.24 0.99
C LEU A 95 9.24 6.07 0.12
N SER A 96 9.43 5.57 -1.10
CA SER A 96 10.29 6.15 -2.12
C SER A 96 9.84 5.67 -3.48
N SER A 97 10.30 6.28 -4.58
CA SER A 97 9.87 5.96 -5.95
C SER A 97 9.91 4.47 -6.29
N LYS A 98 10.78 3.68 -5.64
CA LYS A 98 10.85 2.21 -5.76
C LYS A 98 9.58 1.47 -5.38
N HIS A 99 8.74 2.08 -4.55
CA HIS A 99 7.50 1.52 -4.02
C HIS A 99 6.27 1.96 -4.82
N SER A 100 6.43 2.81 -5.84
CA SER A 100 5.31 3.24 -6.68
C SER A 100 4.69 2.03 -7.39
N GLY A 101 3.37 1.92 -7.38
CA GLY A 101 2.61 0.82 -7.96
C GLY A 101 2.72 -0.51 -7.20
N ARG A 102 3.25 -0.51 -5.98
CA ARG A 102 3.37 -1.72 -5.15
C ARG A 102 2.28 -1.79 -4.08
N LEU A 103 2.00 -3.02 -3.66
CA LEU A 103 1.27 -3.34 -2.44
C LEU A 103 2.26 -3.67 -1.34
N LEU A 104 2.16 -2.97 -0.21
CA LEU A 104 2.95 -3.21 1.00
C LEU A 104 2.04 -3.64 2.15
N ASP A 105 2.55 -4.40 3.12
CA ASP A 105 1.89 -4.55 4.42
C ASP A 105 2.27 -3.42 5.41
N TRP A 106 1.67 -3.46 6.60
CA TRP A 106 1.90 -2.54 7.70
C TRP A 106 3.33 -2.63 8.29
N GLU A 107 4.10 -3.67 7.94
CA GLU A 107 5.52 -3.82 8.31
C GLU A 107 6.46 -3.31 7.20
N GLY A 108 5.93 -3.06 5.99
CA GLY A 108 6.66 -2.59 4.82
C GLY A 108 7.09 -3.70 3.86
N ASN A 109 6.66 -4.94 4.07
CA ASN A 109 6.95 -6.04 3.16
C ASN A 109 6.11 -5.91 1.89
N SER A 110 6.72 -6.20 0.74
CA SER A 110 5.99 -6.21 -0.53
C SER A 110 5.12 -7.44 -0.63
N ILE A 111 3.83 -7.24 -0.92
CA ILE A 111 2.88 -8.31 -1.19
C ILE A 111 2.69 -8.42 -2.70
N PRO A 112 2.70 -9.63 -3.29
CA PRO A 112 2.26 -9.81 -4.67
C PRO A 112 0.77 -9.45 -4.82
N TRP A 113 0.38 -9.07 -6.03
CA TRP A 113 -1.02 -8.78 -6.36
C TRP A 113 -1.87 -10.04 -6.42
#